data_AF-B6AQ16-F1
#
_entry.id   AF-B6AQ16-F1
#
_cell.length_a   1.000
_cell.length_b   1.000
_cell.length_c   1.000
_cell.angle_alpha   90.00
_cell.angle_beta   90.00
_cell.angle_gamma   90.00
#
_symmetry.space_group_name_H-M   'P 1'
#
loop_
_entity.id
_entity.type
_entity.pdbx_description
1 polymer ?
#
loop_
_entity_poly.entity_id
_entity_poly.type
_entity_poly.pdbx_seq_one_letter_code
_entity_poly.pdbx_strand_id
1 'polypeptide(L)' 'MGTILKKVAKELDRSMPQVAINWVFGKPEIGAAILGATNLSQLQNNRKALDFSIPEPL' A
#
# COMPACT_ATOMS: atom_id res chain seq x y z
N MET A 1 6.05 2.67 17.70
CA MET A 1 6.74 3.32 16.55
C MET A 1 6.22 2.78 15.22
N GLY A 2 4.96 3.02 14.86
CA GLY A 2 4.35 2.49 13.61
C GLY A 2 2.84 2.29 13.69
N THR A 3 2.14 3.11 14.48
CA THR A 3 0.76 2.84 14.89
C THR A 3 -0.27 3.29 13.86
N ILE A 4 -0.01 4.36 13.10
CA ILE A 4 -0.99 4.92 12.16
C ILE A 4 -1.16 4.01 10.95
N LEU A 5 -0.08 3.68 10.24
CA LEU A 5 -0.15 2.79 9.08
C LEU A 5 -0.75 1.42 9.43
N LYS A 6 -0.42 0.88 10.61
CA LYS A 6 -1.01 -0.36 11.11
C LYS A 6 -2.51 -0.26 11.39
N LYS A 7 -2.99 0.89 11.90
CA LYS A 7 -4.42 1.14 12.12
C LYS A 7 -5.17 1.21 10.79
N VAL A 8 -4.68 2.04 9.86
CA VAL A 8 -5.28 2.19 8.53
C VAL A 8 -5.31 0.85 7.79
N ALA A 9 -4.21 0.09 7.82
CA ALA A 9 -4.15 -1.25 7.25
C ALA A 9 -5.19 -2.21 7.86
N LYS A 10 -5.41 -2.12 9.18
CA LYS A 10 -6.45 -2.90 9.86
C LYS A 10 -7.86 -2.47 9.46
N GLU A 11 -8.11 -1.17 9.36
CA GLU A 11 -9.41 -0.61 8.96
C GLU A 11 -9.77 -0.97 7.51
N LEU A 12 -8.77 -1.04 6.63
CA LEU A 12 -8.95 -1.39 5.21
C LEU A 12 -8.89 -2.90 4.92
N ASP A 13 -8.61 -3.73 5.94
CA ASP A 13 -8.32 -5.17 5.78
C ASP A 13 -7.24 -5.44 4.71
N ARG A 14 -6.11 -4.73 4.85
CA ARG A 14 -4.96 -4.80 3.95
C ARG A 14 -3.66 -4.93 4.73
N SER A 15 -2.59 -5.35 4.05
CA SER A 15 -1.26 -5.35 4.65
C SER A 15 -0.70 -3.92 4.71
N MET A 16 0.18 -3.64 5.69
CA MET A 16 0.85 -2.32 5.75
C MET A 16 1.62 -1.97 4.45
N PRO A 17 2.35 -2.91 3.80
CA PRO A 17 2.95 -2.65 2.49
C PRO A 17 1.91 -2.28 1.42
N GLN A 18 0.76 -2.96 1.38
CA GLN A 18 -0.29 -2.65 0.41
C GLN A 18 -0.82 -1.23 0.57
N VAL A 19 -1.07 -0.79 1.80
CA VAL A 19 -1.55 0.57 2.08
C VAL A 19 -0.49 1.60 1.70
N ALA A 20 0.77 1.39 2.08
CA ALA A 20 1.85 2.32 1.75
C ALA A 20 2.05 2.46 0.24
N ILE A 21 2.02 1.34 -0.50
CA ILE A 21 2.15 1.33 -1.96
C ILE A 21 0.95 2.03 -2.61
N ASN A 22 -0.28 1.70 -2.19
CA ASN A 22 -1.49 2.33 -2.74
C ASN A 22 -1.47 3.85 -2.55
N TRP A 23 -1.07 4.32 -1.36
CA TRP A 23 -0.96 5.75 -1.07
C TRP A 23 0.01 6.46 -2.02
N VAL A 24 1.16 5.84 -2.32
CA VAL A 24 2.13 6.38 -3.29
C VAL A 24 1.51 6.47 -4.69
N PHE A 25 0.81 5.43 -5.15
CA PHE A 25 0.16 5.43 -6.47
C PHE A 25 -1.03 6.40 -6.56
N GLY A 26 -1.66 6.75 -5.44
CA GLY A 26 -2.73 7.74 -5.40
C GLY A 26 -2.26 9.20 -5.56
N LYS A 27 -0.94 9.45 -5.59
CA LYS A 27 -0.39 10.80 -5.74
C LYS A 27 -0.17 11.16 -7.22
N PRO A 28 -0.88 12.18 -7.75
CA PRO A 28 -0.74 12.56 -9.15
C PRO A 28 0.67 13.07 -9.50
N GLU A 29 1.44 13.51 -8.51
CA GLU A 29 2.82 14.00 -8.69
C GLU A 29 3.85 12.87 -8.86
N ILE A 30 3.47 11.61 -8.59
CA ILE A 30 4.36 10.46 -8.61
C ILE A 30 4.19 9.70 -9.92
N GLY A 31 5.18 9.78 -10.81
CA GLY A 31 5.13 9.12 -12.12
C GLY A 31 5.33 7.59 -12.09
N ALA A 32 6.08 7.07 -11.12
CA ALA A 32 6.30 5.62 -10.95
C ALA A 32 6.76 5.27 -9.53
N ALA A 33 6.34 4.10 -9.03
CA ALA A 33 6.85 3.50 -7.80
C ALA A 33 7.70 2.26 -8.12
N ILE A 34 8.95 2.23 -7.63
CA ILE A 34 9.86 1.10 -7.80
C ILE A 34 9.74 0.19 -6.56
N LEU A 35 9.33 -1.06 -6.77
CA LEU A 35 9.05 -2.02 -5.70
C LEU A 35 10.16 -3.08 -5.60
N GLY A 36 10.71 -3.24 -4.40
CA GLY A 36 11.61 -4.35 -4.05
C GLY A 36 10.86 -5.48 -3.36
N ALA A 37 11.23 -6.73 -3.67
CA ALA A 37 10.74 -7.92 -2.99
C ALA A 37 11.86 -8.97 -2.92
N THR A 38 12.04 -9.62 -1.77
CA THR A 38 13.03 -10.68 -1.56
C THR A 38 12.49 -12.05 -1.99
N ASN A 39 11.17 -12.16 -2.17
CA ASN A 39 10.52 -13.38 -2.61
C ASN A 39 9.26 -13.09 -3.43
N LEU A 40 8.74 -14.14 -4.10
CA LEU A 40 7.59 -14.03 -4.97
C LEU A 40 6.30 -13.67 -4.23
N SER A 41 6.10 -14.17 -3.00
CA SER A 41 4.87 -13.90 -2.24
C SER A 41 4.76 -12.42 -1.83
N GLN A 42 5.89 -11.76 -1.51
CA GLN A 42 5.94 -10.31 -1.30
C GLN A 42 5.58 -9.54 -2.56
N LEU A 43 6.15 -9.92 -3.71
CA LEU A 43 5.83 -9.28 -4.99
C LEU A 43 4.33 -9.42 -5.32
N GLN A 44 3.76 -10.61 -5.13
CA GLN A 44 2.33 -10.87 -5.30
C GLN A 44 1.48 -10.08 -4.31
N ASN A 45 1.91 -9.94 -3.05
CA ASN A 45 1.22 -9.14 -2.05
C ASN A 45 1.23 -7.65 -2.41
N ASN A 46 2.39 -7.13 -2.82
CA ASN A 46 2.59 -5.74 -3.24
C ASN A 46 1.73 -5.41 -4.47
N ARG A 47 1.60 -6.32 -5.45
CA ARG A 47 0.77 -6.10 -6.64
C ARG A 47 -0.69 -5.83 -6.28
N LYS A 48 -1.23 -6.50 -5.27
CA LYS A 48 -2.61 -6.30 -4.78
C LYS A 48 -2.86 -4.91 -4.18
N ALA A 49 -1.81 -4.11 -3.98
CA ALA A 49 -1.95 -2.70 -3.63
C ALA A 49 -2.70 -1.89 -4.69
N LEU A 50 -2.70 -2.33 -5.95
CA LEU A 50 -3.37 -1.65 -7.06
C LEU A 50 -4.86 -2.04 -7.19
N ASP A 51 -5.31 -3.05 -6.44
CA ASP A 51 -6.66 -3.62 -6.56
C ASP A 51 -7.69 -2.91 -5.67
N PHE A 52 -7.32 -1.80 -5.02
CA PHE A 52 -8.22 -1.00 -4.18
C PHE A 52 -7.85 0.48 -4.23
N SER A 53 -8.67 1.31 -3.59
CA SER A 53 -8.39 2.74 -3.38
C SER A 53 -8.55 3.06 -1.90
N ILE A 54 -7.70 3.94 -1.37
CA ILE A 54 -7.85 4.48 -0.01
C ILE A 54 -8.91 5.60 -0.10
N PRO A 55 -10.08 5.46 0.56
CA PRO A 55 -11.10 6.50 0.56
C PRO A 55 -10.66 7.71 1.41
N GLU A 56 -10.96 8.93 0.95
CA GLU A 56 -10.85 10.12 1.80
C GLU A 56 -11.94 10.10 2.89
N PRO A 57 -11.67 10.54 4.14
CA PRO A 57 -10.58 11.39 4.62
C PRO A 57 -9.46 10.65 5.39
N LEU A 58 -9.27 9.34 5.15
CA LEU A 58 -8.28 8.52 5.87
C LEU A 58 -6.84 9.03 5.77
#